data_AF-A0A815SC33-F1
#
_entry.id   AF-A0A815SC33-F1
#
_cell.length_a   1.000
_cell.length_b   1.000
_cell.length_c   1.000
_cell.angle_alpha   90.00
_cell.angle_beta   90.00
_cell.angle_gamma   90.00
#
_symmetry.space_group_name_H-M   'P 1'
#
loop_
_entity.id
_entity.type
_entity.pdbx_description
1 polymer ?
#
loop_
_entity_poly.entity_id
_entity_poly.type
_entity_poly.pdbx_seq_one_letter_code
_entity_poly.pdbx_strand_id
1 'polypeptide(L)'
;LILKSVDSSIDEKDLLSDIQAIESEVTAIHRIRNAALDKPSSVVRLDVSSETCRDRLLAQRKLVVTPFEFPANYIQPIKIIRCFKCQELGHYANCTNLLKCSKCSGPHAIDKCSSSTEICPNCGDNHRVSYPACKVRLSYINELKNKQFSSIAMDTSVQQQRRSYAAIVQPQSSQLTNRNESINEDILKQVSSVGITVDSLKPDIAILTENFKSQLVYFNQMISNAHVHLNKFIQQLVPTLIKMTKILK
;
A
#
# COMPACT_ATOMS: atom_id res chain seq x y z
N LEU A 1 2.72 7.71 0.11
CA LEU A 1 2.70 6.24 0.25
C LEU A 1 1.27 5.74 -0.02
N ILE A 2 1.00 4.44 -0.03
CA ILE A 2 -0.37 3.90 -0.12
C ILE A 2 -0.70 3.01 1.05
N LEU A 3 -1.97 3.04 1.45
CA LEU A 3 -2.61 2.04 2.28
C LEU A 3 -3.42 1.08 1.39
N LYS A 4 -3.28 -0.21 1.63
CA LYS A 4 -4.09 -1.26 0.99
C LYS A 4 -5.16 -1.76 1.96
N SER A 5 -6.14 -2.47 1.41
CA SER A 5 -7.23 -3.10 2.18
C SER A 5 -8.10 -2.11 2.97
N VAL A 6 -8.20 -0.86 2.52
CA VAL A 6 -9.13 0.11 3.10
C VAL A 6 -10.51 -0.15 2.51
N ASP A 7 -11.52 -0.41 3.34
CA ASP A 7 -12.88 -0.62 2.82
C ASP A 7 -13.32 0.55 1.94
N SER A 8 -13.93 0.23 0.79
CA SER A 8 -14.46 1.19 -0.17
C SER A 8 -15.61 2.04 0.38
N SER A 9 -16.31 1.58 1.43
CA SER A 9 -17.40 2.32 2.07
C SER A 9 -16.92 3.43 3.00
N ILE A 10 -15.64 3.42 3.40
CA ILE A 10 -15.09 4.41 4.32
C ILE A 10 -14.90 5.75 3.59
N ASP A 11 -15.47 6.81 4.15
CA ASP A 11 -15.33 8.18 3.66
C ASP A 11 -13.88 8.69 3.83
N GLU A 12 -13.39 9.44 2.84
CA GLU A 12 -12.01 9.95 2.84
C GLU A 12 -11.76 10.98 3.95
N LYS A 13 -12.76 11.80 4.30
CA LYS A 13 -12.61 12.85 5.33
C LYS A 13 -12.59 12.25 6.72
N ASP A 14 -13.45 11.26 6.98
CA ASP A 14 -13.47 10.54 8.24
C ASP A 14 -12.14 9.79 8.43
N LEU A 15 -11.70 9.05 7.42
CA LEU A 15 -10.42 8.33 7.45
C LEU A 15 -9.22 9.28 7.64
N LEU A 16 -9.25 10.46 7.01
CA LEU A 16 -8.20 11.46 7.18
C LEU A 16 -8.17 11.98 8.62
N SER A 17 -9.33 12.26 9.21
CA SER A 17 -9.44 12.76 10.58
C SER A 17 -8.92 11.73 11.59
N ASP A 18 -9.29 10.46 11.42
CA ASP A 18 -8.82 9.36 12.27
C ASP A 18 -7.30 9.14 12.16
N ILE A 19 -6.76 9.20 10.94
CA ILE A 19 -5.32 9.06 10.73
C ILE A 19 -4.56 10.26 11.29
N GLN A 20 -5.07 11.49 11.11
CA GLN A 20 -4.43 12.70 11.63
C GLN A 20 -4.41 12.77 13.16
N ALA A 21 -5.35 12.10 13.84
CA ALA A 21 -5.34 11.97 15.29
C ALA A 21 -4.13 11.16 15.82
N ILE A 22 -3.55 10.30 14.99
CA ILE A 22 -2.41 9.44 15.34
C ILE A 22 -1.12 9.94 14.68
N GLU A 23 -1.21 10.41 13.43
CA GLU A 23 -0.10 10.87 12.59
C GLU A 23 -0.45 12.23 11.97
N SER A 24 -0.23 13.30 12.72
CA SER A 24 -0.56 14.68 12.33
C SER A 24 0.20 15.19 11.09
N GLU A 25 1.29 14.51 10.70
CA GLU A 25 2.08 14.81 9.51
C GLU A 25 1.40 14.36 8.19
N VAL A 26 0.27 13.65 8.25
CA VAL A 26 -0.55 13.29 7.08
C VAL A 26 -1.38 14.49 6.65
N THR A 27 -1.18 14.94 5.41
CA THR A 27 -1.79 16.19 4.89
C THR A 27 -2.99 15.95 4.01
N ALA A 28 -3.02 14.84 3.27
CA ALA A 28 -4.13 14.51 2.39
C ALA A 28 -4.24 13.01 2.14
N ILE A 29 -5.47 12.61 1.83
CA ILE A 29 -5.84 11.25 1.47
C ILE A 29 -6.60 11.29 0.14
N HIS A 30 -6.25 10.38 -0.77
CA HIS A 30 -6.89 10.24 -2.06
C HIS A 30 -7.14 8.75 -2.37
N ARG A 31 -8.40 8.34 -2.46
CA ARG A 31 -8.76 6.98 -2.86
C ARG A 31 -8.50 6.80 -4.34
N ILE A 32 -7.79 5.72 -4.65
CA ILE A 32 -7.55 5.33 -6.03
C ILE A 32 -8.86 4.78 -6.60
N ARG A 33 -9.22 5.21 -7.81
CA ARG A 33 -10.43 4.73 -8.52
C ARG A 33 -10.01 3.87 -9.70
N ASN A 34 -10.77 2.81 -9.95
CA ASN A 34 -10.63 2.06 -11.19
C ASN A 34 -11.35 2.82 -12.30
N ALA A 35 -10.61 3.37 -13.25
CA ALA A 35 -11.18 4.15 -14.35
C ALA A 35 -12.12 3.35 -15.26
N ALA A 36 -11.93 2.03 -15.37
CA ALA A 36 -12.75 1.16 -16.23
C ALA A 36 -14.11 0.83 -15.62
N LEU A 37 -14.21 0.78 -14.29
CA LEU A 37 -15.43 0.38 -13.57
C LEU A 37 -16.09 1.55 -12.82
N ASP A 38 -15.45 2.71 -12.76
CA ASP A 38 -15.78 3.87 -11.91
C ASP A 38 -16.06 3.51 -10.44
N LYS A 39 -15.44 2.41 -9.96
CA LYS A 39 -15.61 1.93 -8.58
C LYS A 39 -14.45 2.37 -7.70
N PRO A 40 -14.72 2.79 -6.44
CA PRO A 40 -13.69 3.04 -5.45
C PRO A 40 -12.86 1.79 -5.18
N SER A 41 -11.53 1.92 -5.21
CA SER A 41 -10.61 0.83 -4.86
C SER A 41 -10.45 0.72 -3.35
N SER A 42 -9.99 -0.44 -2.89
CA SER A 42 -9.54 -0.64 -1.52
C SER A 42 -8.14 -0.10 -1.25
N VAL A 43 -7.64 0.79 -2.11
CA VAL A 43 -6.31 1.38 -2.02
C VAL A 43 -6.42 2.90 -1.95
N VAL A 44 -5.71 3.47 -1.00
CA VAL A 44 -5.75 4.88 -0.69
C VAL A 44 -4.32 5.43 -0.69
N ARG A 45 -4.10 6.55 -1.37
CA ARG A 45 -2.84 7.28 -1.33
C ARG A 45 -2.83 8.23 -0.16
N LEU A 46 -1.73 8.23 0.58
CA LEU A 46 -1.43 9.16 1.66
C LEU A 46 -0.32 10.11 1.22
N ASP A 47 -0.61 11.39 1.35
CA ASP A 47 0.36 12.47 1.24
C ASP A 47 0.76 12.91 2.65
N VAL A 48 2.06 13.10 2.84
CA VAL A 48 2.67 13.45 4.13
C VAL A 48 3.57 14.65 3.95
N SER A 49 3.70 15.48 4.98
CA SER A 49 4.50 16.70 4.95
C SER A 49 6.01 16.45 5.08
N SER A 50 6.42 15.28 5.57
CA SER A 50 7.79 14.98 5.99
C SER A 50 8.29 13.65 5.44
N GLU A 51 9.53 13.65 4.96
CA GLU A 51 10.21 12.43 4.50
C GLU A 51 10.48 11.45 5.66
N THR A 52 10.80 11.96 6.85
CA THR A 52 11.01 11.15 8.05
C THR A 52 9.74 10.41 8.45
N CYS A 53 8.58 11.08 8.37
CA CYS A 53 7.27 10.45 8.60
C CYS A 53 7.02 9.33 7.59
N ARG A 54 7.23 9.61 6.30
CA ARG A 54 7.10 8.62 5.22
C ARG A 54 7.94 7.38 5.52
N ASP A 55 9.22 7.57 5.84
CA ASP A 55 10.16 6.47 6.00
C ASP A 55 9.85 5.66 7.27
N ARG A 56 9.41 6.32 8.35
CA ARG A 56 8.88 5.68 9.57
C ARG A 56 7.67 4.79 9.27
N LEU A 57 6.67 5.33 8.56
CA LEU A 57 5.46 4.59 8.19
C LEU A 57 5.76 3.40 7.28
N LEU A 58 6.71 3.55 6.35
CA LEU A 58 7.15 2.47 5.48
C LEU A 58 7.95 1.40 6.24
N ALA A 59 8.78 1.79 7.20
CA ALA A 59 9.51 0.85 8.04
C ALA A 59 8.57 0.00 8.91
N GLN A 60 7.47 0.59 9.39
CA GLN A 60 6.41 -0.11 10.12
C GLN A 60 5.61 -1.07 9.24
N ARG A 61 5.58 -0.86 7.91
CA ARG A 61 4.84 -1.64 6.89
C ARG A 61 3.32 -1.67 7.08
N LYS A 62 2.79 -1.11 8.16
CA LYS A 62 1.36 -0.99 8.43
C LYS A 62 1.08 0.29 9.23
N LEU A 63 -0.09 0.87 9.00
CA LEU A 63 -0.66 1.93 9.81
C LEU A 63 -1.81 1.34 10.62
N VAL A 64 -1.80 1.56 11.94
CA VAL A 64 -2.84 1.07 12.84
C VAL A 64 -3.75 2.22 13.23
N VAL A 65 -5.02 2.12 12.84
CA VAL A 65 -6.11 3.02 13.24
C VAL A 65 -7.12 2.16 13.98
N THR A 66 -6.91 1.99 15.28
CA THR A 66 -7.62 0.98 16.10
C THR A 66 -9.14 1.02 15.86
N PRO A 67 -9.78 -0.12 15.53
CA PRO A 67 -9.26 -1.50 15.54
C PRO A 67 -8.64 -2.00 14.22
N PHE A 68 -8.46 -1.12 13.22
CA PHE A 68 -8.04 -1.49 11.88
C PHE A 68 -6.52 -1.41 11.67
N GLU A 69 -5.98 -2.35 10.88
CA GLU A 69 -4.60 -2.31 10.41
C GLU A 69 -4.56 -2.23 8.88
N PHE A 70 -3.84 -1.25 8.35
CA PHE A 70 -3.72 -1.01 6.92
C PHE A 70 -2.28 -1.22 6.45
N PRO A 71 -2.00 -2.18 5.55
CA PRO A 71 -0.67 -2.35 4.97
C PRO A 71 -0.22 -1.08 4.24
N ALA A 72 0.97 -0.59 4.59
CA ALA A 72 1.58 0.62 4.04
C ALA A 72 2.67 0.25 3.03
N ASN A 73 2.57 0.74 1.79
CA ASN A 73 3.55 0.52 0.75
C ASN A 73 4.03 1.82 0.10
N TYR A 74 5.27 1.79 -0.36
CA TYR A 74 5.83 2.89 -1.15
C TYR A 74 5.33 2.81 -2.59
N ILE A 75 4.99 3.97 -3.16
CA ILE A 75 4.79 4.10 -4.59
C ILE A 75 6.04 4.74 -5.14
N GLN A 76 6.74 4.04 -6.03
CA GLN A 76 7.90 4.60 -6.67
C GLN A 76 7.51 5.81 -7.53
N PRO A 77 8.21 6.96 -7.41
CA PRO A 77 8.02 8.10 -8.28
C PRO A 77 8.15 7.69 -9.74
N ILE A 78 7.28 8.24 -10.57
CA ILE A 78 7.29 7.94 -11.99
C ILE A 78 8.54 8.55 -12.61
N LYS A 79 9.41 7.66 -13.09
CA LYS A 79 10.55 8.03 -13.91
C LYS A 79 10.06 8.25 -15.35
N ILE A 80 10.18 9.48 -15.82
CA ILE A 80 9.89 9.79 -17.22
C ILE A 80 11.10 9.40 -18.06
N ILE A 81 10.87 8.50 -19.00
CA ILE A 81 11.84 8.11 -20.01
C ILE A 81 11.73 9.09 -21.17
N ARG A 82 12.86 9.66 -21.59
CA ARG A 82 13.00 10.42 -22.82
C ARG A 82 14.09 9.83 -23.69
N CYS A 83 13.91 9.90 -25.00
CA CYS A 83 14.94 9.52 -25.93
C CYS A 83 15.92 10.68 -26.12
N PHE A 84 17.22 10.46 -25.94
CA PHE A 84 18.22 11.52 -26.16
C PHE A 84 18.52 11.78 -27.65
N LYS A 85 18.06 10.90 -28.55
CA LYS A 85 18.15 11.10 -30.01
C LYS A 85 17.02 11.99 -30.50
N CYS A 86 15.75 11.59 -30.33
CA CYS A 86 14.61 12.34 -30.86
C CYS A 86 13.90 13.25 -29.84
N GLN A 87 14.30 13.24 -28.57
CA GLN A 87 13.72 14.05 -27.48
C GLN A 87 12.26 13.74 -27.08
N GLU A 88 11.65 12.74 -27.72
CA GLU A 88 10.29 12.30 -27.41
C GLU A 88 10.23 11.43 -26.14
N LEU A 89 9.04 11.36 -25.55
CA LEU A 89 8.79 10.61 -24.32
C LEU A 89 8.48 9.12 -24.61
N GLY A 90 8.75 8.27 -23.62
CA GLY A 90 8.28 6.87 -23.60
C GLY A 90 9.21 5.81 -24.19
N HIS A 91 10.33 6.21 -24.78
CA HIS A 91 11.35 5.26 -25.23
C HIS A 91 12.76 5.82 -25.03
N TYR A 92 13.76 4.94 -24.99
CA TYR A 92 15.18 5.31 -24.94
C TYR A 92 16.05 4.46 -25.88
N ALA A 93 15.69 3.19 -26.07
CA ALA A 93 16.36 2.26 -26.97
C ALA A 93 15.62 2.14 -28.32
N ASN A 94 16.31 1.65 -29.35
CA ASN A 94 15.77 1.33 -30.68
C ASN A 94 15.00 2.49 -31.35
N CYS A 95 15.49 3.72 -31.17
CA CYS A 95 14.87 4.91 -31.75
C CYS A 95 15.10 4.99 -33.26
N THR A 96 14.02 4.89 -34.03
CA THR A 96 13.98 5.07 -35.49
C THR A 96 13.80 6.53 -35.91
N ASN A 97 13.36 7.39 -34.99
CA ASN A 97 13.11 8.80 -35.25
C ASN A 97 14.40 9.60 -35.53
N LEU A 98 14.26 10.72 -36.23
CA LEU A 98 15.36 11.63 -36.54
C LEU A 98 15.94 12.29 -35.29
N LEU A 99 17.22 12.65 -35.36
CA LEU A 99 17.90 13.42 -34.32
C LEU A 99 17.21 14.79 -34.16
N LYS A 100 16.87 15.16 -32.91
CA LYS A 100 16.35 16.48 -32.56
C LYS A 100 17.21 17.11 -31.46
N CYS A 101 17.53 18.38 -31.64
CA CYS A 101 18.24 19.19 -30.65
C CYS A 101 17.37 19.37 -29.41
N SER A 102 17.93 19.13 -28.23
CA SER A 102 17.21 19.27 -26.94
C SER A 102 16.90 20.73 -26.55
N LYS A 103 17.53 21.70 -27.24
CA LYS A 103 17.30 23.13 -27.07
C LYS A 103 16.24 23.66 -28.03
N CYS A 104 16.46 23.52 -29.35
CA CYS A 104 15.66 24.19 -30.38
C CYS A 104 14.85 23.24 -31.28
N SER A 105 14.87 21.93 -31.02
CA SER A 105 14.19 20.90 -31.83
C SER A 105 14.68 20.72 -33.27
N GLY A 106 15.76 21.40 -33.69
CA GLY A 106 16.34 21.26 -35.03
C GLY A 106 17.08 19.93 -35.27
N PRO A 107 17.38 19.57 -36.53
CA PRO A 107 17.97 18.27 -36.92
C PRO A 107 19.49 18.22 -36.68
N HIS A 108 19.93 18.49 -35.45
CA HIS A 108 21.33 18.49 -35.04
C HIS A 108 21.47 18.15 -33.54
N ALA A 109 22.69 17.81 -33.12
CA ALA A 109 23.02 17.60 -31.71
C ALA A 109 23.25 18.94 -31.00
N ILE A 110 23.01 19.01 -29.68
CA ILE A 110 23.01 20.26 -28.91
C ILE A 110 24.34 21.02 -28.96
N ASP A 111 25.46 20.30 -29.09
CA ASP A 111 26.81 20.82 -29.25
C ASP A 111 26.98 21.66 -30.54
N LYS A 112 26.16 21.39 -31.56
CA LYS A 112 26.14 22.11 -32.84
C LYS A 112 25.00 23.14 -32.94
N CYS A 113 24.34 23.46 -31.82
CA CYS A 113 23.20 24.37 -31.82
C CYS A 113 23.64 25.84 -31.75
N SER A 114 23.32 26.61 -32.79
CA SER A 114 23.50 28.07 -32.84
C SER A 114 22.24 28.88 -32.51
N SER A 115 21.12 28.20 -32.23
CA SER A 115 19.84 28.86 -31.94
C SER A 115 19.86 29.53 -30.56
N SER A 116 19.37 30.77 -30.50
CA SER A 116 19.14 31.50 -29.23
C SER A 116 17.83 31.10 -28.55
N THR A 117 16.89 30.52 -29.29
CA THR A 117 15.55 30.16 -28.80
C THR A 117 15.49 28.73 -28.27
N GLU A 118 14.63 28.49 -27.28
CA GLU A 118 14.33 27.15 -26.80
C GLU A 118 12.95 26.72 -27.30
N ILE A 119 12.85 25.58 -27.98
CA ILE A 119 11.59 25.07 -28.50
C ILE A 119 11.44 23.62 -28.06
N CYS A 120 10.31 23.30 -27.42
CA CYS A 120 10.05 21.96 -26.95
C CYS A 120 9.61 21.05 -28.12
N PRO A 121 10.28 19.90 -28.35
CA PRO A 121 9.92 19.01 -29.45
C PRO A 121 8.61 18.25 -29.20
N ASN A 122 8.13 18.22 -27.95
CA ASN A 122 6.90 17.52 -27.57
C ASN A 122 5.67 18.42 -27.65
N CYS A 123 5.79 19.72 -27.36
CA CYS A 123 4.64 20.61 -27.26
C CYS A 123 4.69 21.86 -28.16
N GLY A 124 5.85 22.16 -28.75
CA GLY A 124 6.07 23.32 -29.62
C GLY A 124 6.28 24.65 -28.90
N ASP A 125 6.09 24.70 -27.57
CA ASP A 125 6.18 25.95 -26.80
C ASP A 125 7.64 26.37 -26.53
N ASN A 126 7.83 27.64 -26.16
CA ASN A 126 9.14 28.29 -26.00
C ASN A 126 9.83 27.93 -24.68
N HIS A 127 10.25 26.67 -24.54
CA HIS A 127 11.06 26.17 -23.43
C HIS A 127 11.83 24.91 -23.84
N ARG A 128 12.94 24.61 -23.16
CA ARG A 128 13.69 23.36 -23.38
C ARG A 128 12.85 22.10 -23.11
N VAL A 129 13.26 20.97 -23.69
CA VAL A 129 12.58 19.67 -23.55
C VAL A 129 12.40 19.20 -22.09
N SER A 130 13.32 19.55 -21.19
CA SER A 130 13.29 19.14 -19.79
C SER A 130 12.52 20.09 -18.86
N TYR A 131 11.80 21.06 -19.42
CA TYR A 131 10.99 21.99 -18.63
C TYR A 131 9.91 21.25 -17.81
N PRO A 132 9.90 21.38 -16.47
CA PRO A 132 9.00 20.58 -15.62
C PRO A 132 7.50 20.84 -15.86
N ALA A 133 7.13 22.07 -16.23
CA ALA A 133 5.74 22.49 -16.41
C ALA A 133 5.23 22.36 -17.86
N CYS A 134 5.95 21.64 -18.73
CA CYS A 134 5.48 21.33 -20.07
C CYS A 134 4.15 20.54 -20.02
N LYS A 135 3.11 21.02 -20.72
CA LYS A 135 1.77 20.40 -20.76
C LYS A 135 1.80 18.93 -21.17
N VAL A 136 2.58 18.59 -22.20
CA VAL A 136 2.71 17.22 -22.71
C VAL A 136 3.44 16.33 -21.70
N ARG A 137 4.47 16.86 -21.02
CA ARG A 137 5.17 16.15 -19.93
C ARG A 137 4.22 15.84 -18.78
N LEU A 138 3.42 16.82 -18.34
CA LEU A 138 2.47 16.65 -17.24
C LEU A 138 1.37 15.64 -17.60
N SER A 139 0.82 15.71 -18.82
CA SER A 139 -0.14 14.71 -19.32
C SER A 139 0.45 13.30 -19.28
N TYR A 140 1.67 13.14 -19.80
CA TYR A 140 2.36 11.85 -19.81
C TYR A 140 2.62 11.31 -18.39
N ILE A 141 2.98 12.17 -17.42
CA ILE A 141 3.08 11.76 -16.00
C ILE A 141 1.74 11.24 -15.49
N ASN A 142 0.65 11.95 -15.77
CA ASN A 142 -0.68 11.58 -15.29
C ASN A 142 -1.14 10.25 -15.89
N GLU A 143 -0.87 10.01 -17.17
CA GLU A 143 -1.13 8.71 -17.81
C GLU A 143 -0.35 7.58 -17.14
N LEU A 144 0.94 7.79 -16.87
CA LEU A 144 1.77 6.80 -16.17
C LEU A 144 1.30 6.57 -14.73
N LYS A 145 0.84 7.62 -14.02
CA LYS A 145 0.22 7.52 -12.68
C LYS A 145 -1.00 6.63 -12.74
N ASN A 146 -1.90 6.90 -13.68
CA ASN A 146 -3.14 6.14 -13.81
C ASN A 146 -2.86 4.67 -14.11
N LYS A 147 -1.87 4.36 -14.97
CA LYS A 147 -1.44 2.98 -15.23
C LYS A 147 -0.87 2.31 -13.98
N GLN A 148 0.04 2.97 -13.26
CA GLN A 148 0.64 2.45 -12.03
C GLN A 148 -0.40 2.19 -10.93
N PHE A 149 -1.37 3.10 -10.77
CA PHE A 149 -2.43 2.95 -9.78
C PHE A 149 -3.46 1.89 -10.17
N SER A 150 -3.77 1.75 -11.46
CA SER A 150 -4.66 0.71 -11.96
C SER A 150 -4.09 -0.70 -11.73
N SER A 151 -2.79 -0.90 -11.96
CA SER A 151 -2.15 -2.19 -11.66
C SER A 151 -2.18 -2.53 -10.17
N ILE A 152 -1.94 -1.53 -9.30
CA ILE A 152 -1.97 -1.71 -7.83
C ILE A 152 -3.38 -2.07 -7.33
N ALA A 153 -4.42 -1.44 -7.89
CA ALA A 153 -5.80 -1.76 -7.56
C ALA A 153 -6.19 -3.17 -8.03
N MET A 154 -5.75 -3.58 -9.23
CA MET A 154 -6.05 -4.90 -9.79
C MET A 154 -5.42 -6.03 -8.98
N ASP A 155 -4.17 -5.89 -8.54
CA ASP A 155 -3.49 -6.89 -7.68
C ASP A 155 -4.27 -7.21 -6.39
N THR A 156 -4.94 -6.20 -5.82
CA THR A 156 -5.72 -6.37 -4.58
C THR A 156 -7.00 -7.17 -4.83
N SER A 157 -7.66 -6.95 -5.97
CA SER A 157 -8.84 -7.72 -6.37
C SER A 157 -8.52 -9.18 -6.71
N VAL A 158 -7.37 -9.44 -7.34
CA VAL A 158 -6.89 -10.81 -7.64
C VAL A 158 -6.52 -11.55 -6.34
N GLN A 159 -5.93 -10.87 -5.35
CA GLN A 159 -5.71 -11.45 -4.02
C GLN A 159 -7.01 -11.75 -3.27
N GLN A 160 -8.04 -10.90 -3.36
CA GLN A 160 -9.36 -11.19 -2.81
C GLN A 160 -10.03 -12.38 -3.52
N GLN A 161 -9.93 -12.49 -4.84
CA GLN A 161 -10.42 -13.66 -5.58
C GLN A 161 -9.66 -14.94 -5.20
N ARG A 162 -8.32 -14.89 -5.00
CA ARG A 162 -7.54 -16.04 -4.51
C ARG A 162 -7.92 -16.45 -3.08
N ARG A 163 -8.21 -15.50 -2.19
CA ARG A 163 -8.77 -15.77 -0.86
C ARG A 163 -10.17 -16.39 -0.94
N SER A 164 -10.99 -15.97 -1.91
CA SER A 164 -12.29 -16.61 -2.17
C SER A 164 -12.15 -18.03 -2.74
N TYR A 165 -11.13 -18.31 -3.56
CA TYR A 165 -10.86 -19.67 -4.06
C TYR A 165 -10.40 -20.63 -2.95
N ALA A 166 -9.61 -20.13 -1.98
CA ALA A 166 -9.26 -20.87 -0.77
C ALA A 166 -10.46 -21.11 0.18
N ALA A 167 -11.50 -20.27 0.09
CA ALA A 167 -12.76 -20.44 0.83
C ALA A 167 -13.79 -21.34 0.10
N ILE A 168 -13.60 -21.63 -1.19
CA ILE A 168 -14.46 -22.52 -2.01
C ILE A 168 -14.04 -24.00 -1.89
N VAL A 169 -12.86 -24.28 -1.34
CA VAL A 169 -12.42 -25.64 -0.96
C VAL A 169 -12.80 -25.80 0.52
N GLN A 170 -14.02 -26.24 0.91
CA GLN A 170 -14.60 -27.60 0.86
C GLN A 170 -16.13 -27.57 1.21
N PRO A 171 -16.97 -28.64 1.04
CA PRO A 171 -16.65 -30.00 0.60
C PRO A 171 -17.52 -30.51 -0.59
N GLN A 172 -16.89 -31.06 -1.63
CA GLN A 172 -17.52 -32.04 -2.53
C GLN A 172 -17.02 -33.44 -2.11
N SER A 173 -17.71 -34.05 -1.15
CA SER A 173 -17.22 -35.17 -0.35
C SER A 173 -17.52 -36.58 -0.89
N SER A 174 -18.16 -36.77 -2.04
CA SER A 174 -18.61 -38.12 -2.45
C SER A 174 -17.73 -38.84 -3.48
N GLN A 175 -16.80 -38.16 -4.17
CA GLN A 175 -15.90 -38.80 -5.16
C GLN A 175 -14.43 -38.87 -4.73
N LEU A 176 -14.02 -38.11 -3.70
CA LEU A 176 -12.66 -38.11 -3.18
C LEU A 176 -12.41 -39.19 -2.11
N THR A 177 -13.46 -39.71 -1.46
CA THR A 177 -13.36 -40.71 -0.39
C THR A 177 -12.72 -42.00 -0.88
N ASN A 178 -13.15 -42.53 -2.03
CA ASN A 178 -12.63 -43.78 -2.57
C ASN A 178 -11.15 -43.71 -2.99
N ARG A 179 -10.66 -42.51 -3.34
CA ARG A 179 -9.25 -42.30 -3.73
C ARG A 179 -8.37 -42.03 -2.51
N ASN A 180 -8.91 -41.36 -1.49
CA ASN A 180 -8.19 -41.05 -0.25
C ASN A 180 -8.06 -42.28 0.67
N GLU A 181 -9.02 -43.21 0.67
CA GLU A 181 -8.89 -44.47 1.43
C GLU A 181 -7.72 -45.33 0.92
N SER A 182 -7.51 -45.40 -0.39
CA SER A 182 -6.37 -46.10 -0.99
C SER A 182 -5.03 -45.41 -0.69
N ILE A 183 -5.00 -44.07 -0.65
CA ILE A 183 -3.77 -43.30 -0.38
C ILE A 183 -3.42 -43.36 1.12
N ASN A 184 -4.41 -43.38 2.01
CA ASN A 184 -4.19 -43.45 3.46
C ASN A 184 -3.63 -44.80 3.91
N GLU A 185 -4.02 -45.91 3.27
CA GLU A 185 -3.42 -47.24 3.49
C GLU A 185 -1.92 -47.29 3.12
N ASP A 186 -1.54 -46.63 2.01
CA ASP A 186 -0.15 -46.57 1.56
C ASP A 186 0.71 -45.64 2.44
N ILE A 187 0.14 -44.54 2.93
CA ILE A 187 0.82 -43.62 3.87
C ILE A 187 0.99 -44.28 5.24
N LEU A 188 0.02 -45.03 5.76
CA LEU A 188 0.17 -45.75 7.04
C LEU A 188 1.29 -46.80 6.99
N LYS A 189 1.43 -47.49 5.87
CA LYS A 189 2.54 -48.44 5.63
C LYS A 189 3.90 -47.73 5.53
N GLN A 190 3.94 -46.52 4.97
CA GLN A 190 5.18 -45.73 4.92
C GLN A 190 5.54 -45.10 6.28
N VAL A 191 4.58 -44.59 7.05
CA VAL A 191 4.84 -43.97 8.37
C VAL A 191 5.29 -44.99 9.41
N SER A 192 4.79 -46.23 9.32
CA SER A 192 5.24 -47.34 10.17
C SER A 192 6.72 -47.72 9.95
N SER A 193 7.32 -47.29 8.84
CA SER A 193 8.74 -47.52 8.53
C SER A 193 9.70 -46.43 9.05
N VAL A 194 9.17 -45.30 9.56
CA VAL A 194 9.97 -44.13 9.96
C VAL A 194 10.09 -43.96 11.49
N GLY A 195 9.38 -44.76 12.30
CA GLY A 195 9.66 -44.89 13.74
C GLY A 195 9.37 -43.65 14.61
N ILE A 196 8.69 -42.62 14.10
CA ILE A 196 8.27 -41.45 14.89
C ILE A 196 6.85 -41.72 15.40
N THR A 197 6.70 -41.92 16.71
CA THR A 197 5.39 -42.09 17.35
C THR A 197 4.81 -40.73 17.71
N VAL A 198 3.48 -40.57 17.59
CA VAL A 198 2.76 -39.32 17.95
C VAL A 198 3.04 -38.89 19.40
N ASP A 199 3.41 -39.83 20.27
CA ASP A 199 3.79 -39.56 21.65
C ASP A 199 5.09 -38.73 21.77
N SER A 200 5.99 -38.76 20.79
CA SER A 200 7.23 -37.98 20.82
C SER A 200 7.04 -36.49 20.56
N LEU A 201 5.86 -36.07 20.05
CA LEU A 201 5.55 -34.66 19.73
C LEU A 201 4.70 -33.96 20.81
N LYS A 202 4.13 -34.71 21.76
CA LYS A 202 3.37 -34.17 22.90
C LYS A 202 4.13 -33.13 23.75
N PRO A 203 5.42 -33.31 24.10
CA PRO A 203 6.12 -32.32 24.92
C PRO A 203 6.29 -30.97 24.19
N ASP A 204 6.56 -30.98 22.89
CA ASP A 204 6.74 -29.74 22.11
C ASP A 204 5.44 -28.94 21.97
N ILE A 205 4.30 -29.63 21.80
CA ILE A 205 2.98 -29.01 21.78
C ILE A 205 2.63 -28.41 23.15
N ALA A 206 3.01 -29.07 24.25
CA ALA A 206 2.78 -28.55 25.60
C ALA A 206 3.58 -27.25 25.85
N ILE A 207 4.85 -27.19 25.43
CA ILE A 207 5.69 -26.00 25.54
C ILE A 207 5.11 -24.82 24.73
N LEU A 208 4.68 -25.08 23.49
CA LEU A 208 4.02 -24.07 22.66
C LEU A 208 2.75 -23.52 23.33
N THR A 209 1.93 -24.39 23.90
CA THR A 209 0.67 -24.01 24.56
C THR A 209 0.92 -23.12 25.78
N GLU A 210 1.95 -23.40 26.57
CA GLU A 210 2.27 -22.64 27.79
C GLU A 210 2.86 -21.26 27.47
N ASN A 211 3.63 -21.14 26.38
CA ASN A 211 4.12 -19.86 25.88
C ASN A 211 2.97 -18.95 25.43
N PHE A 212 1.94 -19.49 24.75
CA PHE A 212 0.76 -18.71 24.35
C PHE A 212 -0.05 -18.21 25.55
N LYS A 213 -0.22 -19.02 26.60
CA LYS A 213 -0.91 -18.59 27.82
C LYS A 213 -0.17 -17.43 28.50
N SER A 214 1.15 -17.51 28.57
CA SER A 214 1.98 -16.47 29.19
C SER A 214 1.87 -15.12 28.44
N GLN A 215 1.81 -15.17 27.10
CA GLN A 215 1.59 -13.97 26.29
C GLN A 215 0.19 -13.37 26.48
N LEU A 216 -0.85 -14.20 26.60
CA LEU A 216 -2.22 -13.75 26.87
C LEU A 216 -2.34 -13.06 28.24
N VAL A 217 -1.66 -13.57 29.27
CA VAL A 217 -1.63 -12.93 30.60
C VAL A 217 -0.98 -11.56 30.53
N TYR A 218 0.16 -11.42 29.86
CA TYR A 218 0.85 -10.15 29.69
C TYR A 218 -0.02 -9.11 28.95
N PHE A 219 -0.71 -9.54 27.90
CA PHE A 219 -1.60 -8.66 27.12
C PHE A 219 -2.79 -8.17 27.94
N ASN A 220 -3.42 -9.04 28.72
CA ASN A 220 -4.51 -8.66 29.62
C ASN A 220 -4.06 -7.65 30.69
N GLN A 221 -2.84 -7.77 31.19
CA GLN A 221 -2.29 -6.82 32.16
C GLN A 221 -2.01 -5.45 31.54
N MET A 222 -1.56 -5.38 30.28
CA MET A 222 -1.45 -4.12 29.54
C MET A 222 -2.80 -3.42 29.36
N ILE A 223 -3.86 -4.16 29.00
CA ILE A 223 -5.21 -3.60 28.85
C ILE A 223 -5.71 -3.03 30.18
N SER A 224 -5.54 -3.78 31.27
CA SER A 224 -5.93 -3.33 32.61
C SER A 224 -5.22 -2.03 32.99
N ASN A 225 -3.92 -1.92 32.72
CA ASN A 225 -3.14 -0.72 33.01
C ASN A 225 -3.60 0.48 32.17
N ALA A 226 -3.89 0.28 30.88
CA ALA A 226 -4.43 1.33 30.01
C ALA A 226 -5.78 1.86 30.54
N HIS A 227 -6.63 0.96 31.02
CA HIS A 227 -7.93 1.33 31.61
C HIS A 227 -7.77 2.20 32.87
N VAL A 228 -6.79 1.88 33.73
CA VAL A 228 -6.46 2.68 34.92
C VAL A 228 -5.97 4.08 34.53
N HIS A 229 -5.10 4.19 33.52
CA HIS A 229 -4.61 5.49 33.04
C HIS A 229 -5.73 6.35 32.45
N LEU A 230 -6.63 5.75 31.66
CA LEU A 230 -7.79 6.45 31.09
C LEU A 230 -8.72 6.97 32.19
N ASN A 231 -9.03 6.15 33.19
CA ASN A 231 -9.85 6.57 34.32
C ASN A 231 -9.21 7.70 35.13
N LYS A 232 -7.88 7.66 35.34
CA LYS A 232 -7.16 8.74 36.02
C LYS A 232 -7.21 10.05 35.23
N PHE A 233 -7.11 9.98 33.90
CA PHE A 233 -7.24 11.14 33.02
C PHE A 233 -8.65 11.74 33.05
N ILE A 234 -9.69 10.90 33.01
CA ILE A 234 -11.09 11.34 33.13
C ILE A 234 -11.33 12.04 34.48
N GLN A 235 -10.82 11.48 35.58
CA GLN A 235 -10.94 12.08 36.93
C GLN A 235 -10.24 13.46 37.03
N GLN A 236 -9.21 13.72 36.22
CA GLN A 236 -8.55 15.04 36.16
C GLN A 236 -9.31 16.06 35.31
N LEU A 237 -10.03 15.61 34.27
CA LEU A 237 -10.79 16.49 33.38
C LEU A 237 -12.12 16.95 33.98
N VAL A 238 -12.80 16.07 34.74
CA VAL A 238 -14.12 16.34 35.32
C VAL A 238 -14.16 17.64 36.16
N PRO A 239 -13.22 17.91 37.09
CA PRO A 239 -13.22 19.16 37.86
C PRO A 239 -13.01 20.41 37.00
N THR A 240 -12.23 20.29 35.92
CA THR A 240 -11.93 21.39 35.00
C THR A 240 -13.17 21.76 34.18
N LEU A 241 -13.90 20.75 33.69
CA LEU A 241 -15.17 20.94 33.00
C LEU A 241 -16.26 21.51 33.92
N ILE A 242 -16.32 21.06 35.19
CA ILE A 242 -17.22 21.63 36.20
C ILE A 242 -16.88 23.10 36.49
N LYS A 243 -15.60 23.49 36.54
CA LYS A 243 -15.20 24.90 36.69
C LYS A 243 -15.61 25.74 35.48
N MET A 244 -15.42 25.24 34.26
CA MET A 244 -15.80 25.96 33.03
C MET A 244 -17.31 26.20 32.95
N THR A 245 -18.13 25.23 33.33
CA THR A 245 -19.60 25.38 33.35
C THR A 245 -20.11 26.34 34.41
N LYS A 246 -19.35 26.57 35.50
CA LYS A 246 -19.67 27.60 36.52
C LYS A 246 -19.28 29.02 36.10
N ILE A 247 -18.35 29.18 35.15
CA ILE A 247 -17.95 30.50 34.61
C ILE A 247 -18.94 30.97 33.52
N LEU A 248 -19.68 30.04 32.93
CA LEU A 248 -20.65 30.29 31.86
C LEU A 248 -22.10 30.51 32.38
N LYS A 249 -22.30 30.59 33.70
CA LYS A 249 -23.57 30.95 34.36
C LYS A 249 -23.39 32.24 35.13
#